data_AF-A0A972A4H5-F1
#
_entry.id   AF-A0A972A4H5-F1
#
_cell.length_a   1.000
_cell.length_b   1.000
_cell.length_c   1.000
_cell.angle_alpha   90.00
_cell.angle_beta   90.00
_cell.angle_gamma   90.00
#
_symmetry.space_group_name_H-M   'P 1'
#
loop_
_entity.id
_entity.type
_entity.pdbx_description
1 polymer ?
#
loop_
_entity_poly.entity_id
_entity_poly.type
_entity_poly.pdbx_seq_one_letter_code
_entity_poly.pdbx_strand_id
1 'polypeptide(L)'
;MIVYKVYPYSIWATLCSIVSALIAAFLIILGIKFFTYNEAELPLAIVSVVAGLAIFIIFSRIIPNKISAWDVKRKLQTKPKFCATYVNANPGEYEAVCAINEDFKHDYAYSEIKRKYILKSKMDE
;
A
#
# COMPACT_ATOMS: atom_id res chain seq x y z
N MET A 1 -7.29 -16.21 -3.41
CA MET A 1 -6.84 -15.66 -2.11
C MET A 1 -5.55 -14.90 -2.35
N ILE A 2 -5.55 -13.57 -2.32
CA ILE A 2 -4.34 -12.79 -2.63
C ILE A 2 -3.50 -12.71 -1.36
N VAL A 3 -2.34 -13.38 -1.36
CA VAL A 3 -1.46 -13.54 -0.19
C VAL A 3 -0.71 -12.24 0.16
N TYR A 4 -0.59 -11.31 -0.80
CA TYR A 4 0.07 -10.01 -0.64
C TYR A 4 -0.77 -8.89 -1.25
N LYS A 5 -0.66 -7.67 -0.73
CA LYS A 5 -1.40 -6.52 -1.26
C LYS A 5 -0.53 -5.74 -2.25
N VAL A 6 -1.07 -5.50 -3.44
CA VAL A 6 -0.42 -4.65 -4.44
C VAL A 6 -0.81 -3.20 -4.19
N TYR A 7 0.19 -2.32 -4.10
CA TYR A 7 0.01 -0.88 -3.91
C TYR A 7 0.39 -0.17 -5.20
N PRO A 8 -0.59 0.29 -6.02
CA PRO A 8 -0.34 0.81 -7.36
C PRO A 8 0.55 2.06 -7.37
N TYR A 9 0.60 2.80 -6.26
CA TYR A 9 1.34 4.06 -6.15
C TYR A 9 2.62 3.97 -5.30
N SER A 10 2.92 2.80 -4.73
CA SER A 10 4.11 2.59 -3.92
C SER A 10 4.70 1.19 -4.12
N ILE A 11 5.75 1.12 -4.95
CA ILE A 11 6.52 -0.10 -5.20
C ILE A 11 7.12 -0.64 -3.90
N TRP A 12 7.60 0.24 -3.02
CA TRP A 12 8.17 -0.13 -1.73
C TRP A 12 7.17 -0.81 -0.79
N ALA A 13 5.93 -0.31 -0.75
CA ALA A 13 4.87 -0.96 0.02
C ALA A 13 4.52 -2.34 -0.55
N THR A 14 4.52 -2.48 -1.89
CA THR A 14 4.28 -3.76 -2.56
C THR A 14 5.39 -4.78 -2.25
N LEU A 15 6.66 -4.38 -2.36
CA LEU A 15 7.80 -5.24 -2.01
C LEU A 15 7.78 -5.65 -0.53
N CYS A 16 7.49 -4.71 0.36
CA CYS A 16 7.37 -5.00 1.80
C CYS A 16 6.27 -6.04 2.06
N SER A 17 5.13 -5.94 1.38
CA SER A 17 4.04 -6.93 1.50
C SER A 17 4.41 -8.30 0.93
N ILE A 18 5.23 -8.38 -0.13
CA ILE A 18 5.65 -9.67 -0.71
C ILE A 18 6.68 -10.35 0.20
N VAL A 19 7.70 -9.62 0.63
CA VAL A 19 8.78 -10.17 1.49
C VAL A 19 8.21 -10.66 2.82
N SER A 20 7.30 -9.90 3.43
CA SER A 20 6.65 -10.31 4.67
C SER A 20 5.79 -11.56 4.54
N ALA A 21 5.08 -11.71 3.41
CA ALA A 21 4.34 -12.94 3.11
C ALA A 21 5.26 -14.17 2.99
N LEU A 22 6.42 -14.02 2.34
CA LEU A 22 7.40 -15.11 2.20
C LEU A 22 8.02 -15.51 3.54
N ILE A 23 8.41 -14.53 4.37
CA ILE A 23 8.98 -14.77 5.70
C ILE A 23 7.95 -15.46 6.61
N ALA A 24 6.70 -14.99 6.59
CA ALA A 24 5.64 -15.61 7.38
C ALA A 24 5.38 -17.06 6.97
N ALA A 25 5.32 -17.36 5.67
CA ALA A 25 5.16 -18.72 5.17
C ALA A 25 6.32 -19.63 5.61
N PHE A 26 7.56 -19.13 5.54
CA PHE A 26 8.74 -19.86 5.99
C PHE A 26 8.70 -20.18 7.50
N LEU A 27 8.31 -19.22 8.34
CA LEU A 27 8.20 -19.41 9.79
C LEU A 27 7.09 -20.41 10.17
N ILE A 28 5.96 -20.40 9.44
CA ILE A 28 4.88 -21.36 9.65
C ILE A 28 5.36 -22.78 9.28
N ILE A 29 6.05 -22.95 8.14
CA ILE A 29 6.61 -24.25 7.72
C ILE A 29 7.62 -24.77 8.75
N LEU A 30 8.50 -23.90 9.25
CA LEU A 30 9.44 -24.25 10.33
C LEU A 30 8.70 -24.69 11.59
N GLY A 31 7.69 -23.93 12.03
CA GLY A 31 6.90 -24.29 13.21
C GLY A 31 6.20 -25.64 13.09
N ILE A 32 5.62 -25.94 11.92
CA ILE A 32 5.03 -27.25 11.63
C ILE A 32 6.09 -28.36 11.68
N LYS A 33 7.28 -28.13 11.13
CA LYS A 33 8.38 -29.11 11.21
C LYS A 33 8.80 -29.39 12.66
N PHE A 34 8.99 -28.35 13.49
CA PHE A 34 9.33 -28.55 14.90
C PHE A 34 8.26 -29.35 15.64
N PHE A 35 6.98 -29.11 15.34
CA PHE A 35 5.86 -29.85 15.91
C PHE A 35 5.88 -31.35 15.55
N THR A 36 6.22 -31.70 14.30
CA THR A 36 6.20 -33.09 13.83
C THR A 36 7.36 -33.94 14.35
N TYR A 37 8.52 -33.34 14.65
CA TYR A 37 9.73 -34.09 15.00
C TYR A 37 10.03 -34.18 16.50
N ASN A 38 9.58 -33.22 17.33
CA ASN A 38 9.90 -33.17 18.76
C ASN A 38 8.70 -32.72 19.61
N GLU A 39 7.99 -33.64 20.25
CA GLU A 39 6.90 -33.30 21.19
C GLU A 39 7.38 -32.49 22.41
N ALA A 40 8.65 -32.65 22.82
CA ALA A 40 9.25 -31.90 23.92
C ALA A 40 9.42 -30.39 23.64
N GLU A 41 9.34 -29.97 22.37
CA GLU A 41 9.54 -28.57 21.95
C GLU A 41 8.23 -27.88 21.54
N LEU A 42 7.09 -28.44 21.94
CA LEU A 42 5.75 -27.87 21.71
C LEU A 42 5.67 -26.35 22.02
N PRO A 43 6.24 -25.81 23.12
CA PRO A 43 6.19 -24.37 23.38
C PRO A 43 6.94 -23.55 22.32
N LEU A 44 8.05 -24.08 21.79
CA LEU A 44 8.86 -23.41 20.77
C LEU A 44 8.11 -23.36 19.43
N ALA A 45 7.44 -24.45 19.04
CA ALA A 45 6.62 -24.52 17.84
C ALA A 45 5.43 -23.54 17.90
N ILE A 46 4.77 -23.43 19.06
CA ILE A 46 3.69 -22.46 19.25
C ILE A 46 4.22 -21.02 19.13
N VAL A 47 5.34 -20.71 19.78
CA VAL A 47 5.95 -19.38 19.70
C VAL A 47 6.33 -19.02 18.26
N SER A 48 6.89 -19.96 17.48
CA SER A 48 7.30 -19.68 16.11
C SER A 48 6.11 -19.41 15.19
N VAL A 49 5.01 -20.16 15.35
CA VAL A 49 3.78 -19.95 14.55
C VAL A 49 3.11 -18.63 14.93
N VAL A 50 3.01 -18.31 16.22
CA VAL A 50 2.44 -17.03 16.68
C VAL A 50 3.30 -15.85 16.23
N ALA A 51 4.63 -15.96 16.31
CA ALA A 51 5.55 -14.94 15.83
C ALA A 51 5.41 -14.74 14.30
N GLY A 52 5.31 -15.84 13.53
CA GLY A 52 5.09 -15.80 12.09
C GLY A 52 3.79 -15.09 11.70
N LEU A 53 2.69 -15.37 12.41
CA LEU A 53 1.40 -14.70 12.23
C LEU A 53 1.46 -13.22 12.61
N ALA A 54 2.12 -12.88 13.71
CA ALA A 54 2.27 -11.49 14.15
C ALA A 54 3.07 -10.66 13.14
N ILE A 55 4.21 -11.20 12.67
CA ILE A 55 5.03 -10.58 11.61
C ILE A 55 4.21 -10.42 10.34
N PHE A 56 3.45 -11.44 9.94
CA PHE A 56 2.58 -11.36 8.78
C PHE A 56 1.58 -10.21 8.87
N ILE A 57 0.87 -10.07 10.01
CA ILE A 57 -0.13 -9.02 10.19
C ILE A 57 0.53 -7.64 10.17
N ILE A 58 1.61 -7.47 10.93
CA ILE A 58 2.28 -6.17 11.07
C ILE A 58 2.92 -5.74 9.75
N PHE A 59 3.71 -6.63 9.12
CA PHE A 59 4.50 -6.28 7.94
C PHE A 59 3.77 -6.46 6.61
N SER A 60 2.67 -7.22 6.54
CA SER A 60 1.88 -7.32 5.30
C SER A 60 0.71 -6.34 5.28
N ARG A 61 0.17 -5.95 6.45
CA ARG A 61 -1.00 -5.06 6.52
C ARG A 61 -0.70 -3.70 7.11
N ILE A 62 -0.08 -3.61 8.28
CA ILE A 62 0.03 -2.32 8.99
C ILE A 62 1.11 -1.44 8.36
N ILE A 63 2.33 -1.96 8.23
CA ILE A 63 3.49 -1.19 7.77
C ILE A 63 3.35 -0.77 6.30
N PRO A 64 2.97 -1.65 5.34
CA PRO A 64 2.85 -1.26 3.94
C PRO A 64 1.77 -0.21 3.70
N ASN A 65 0.65 -0.26 4.44
CA ASN A 65 -0.37 0.78 4.37
C ASN A 65 0.19 2.13 4.82
N LYS A 66 0.96 2.18 5.93
CA LYS A 66 1.60 3.42 6.40
C LYS A 66 2.66 3.93 5.42
N ILE A 67 3.50 3.05 4.88
CA ILE A 67 4.51 3.40 3.88
C ILE A 67 3.84 3.94 2.61
N SER A 68 2.78 3.28 2.13
CA SER A 68 2.03 3.71 0.96
C SER A 68 1.42 5.09 1.18
N ALA A 69 0.73 5.31 2.30
CA ALA A 69 0.13 6.61 2.61
C ALA A 69 1.17 7.74 2.70
N TRP A 70 2.30 7.48 3.35
CA TRP A 70 3.38 8.45 3.46
C TRP A 70 4.03 8.74 2.09
N ASP A 71 4.31 7.71 1.29
CA ASP A 71 4.95 7.84 -0.01
C ASP A 71 4.02 8.55 -1.02
N VAL A 72 2.71 8.24 -1.00
CA VAL A 72 1.70 8.94 -1.79
C VAL A 72 1.62 10.40 -1.37
N LYS A 73 1.47 10.71 -0.07
CA LYS A 73 1.43 12.09 0.42
C LYS A 73 2.66 12.88 0.01
N ARG A 74 3.85 12.30 0.18
CA ARG A 74 5.12 12.92 -0.22
C ARG A 74 5.19 13.16 -1.72
N LYS A 75 4.78 12.20 -2.55
CA LYS A 75 4.76 12.37 -4.02
C LYS A 75 3.73 13.40 -4.46
N LEU A 76 2.56 13.45 -3.81
CA LEU A 76 1.57 14.50 -4.05
C LEU A 76 2.14 15.89 -3.75
N GLN A 77 2.95 16.05 -2.71
CA GLN A 77 3.56 17.34 -2.39
C GLN A 77 4.71 17.75 -3.31
N THR A 78 5.45 16.79 -3.87
CA THR A 78 6.75 17.06 -4.52
C THR A 78 6.79 16.80 -6.02
N LYS A 79 5.82 16.07 -6.58
CA LYS A 79 5.85 15.62 -7.98
C LYS A 79 4.55 15.98 -8.72
N PRO A 80 4.51 17.11 -9.46
CA PRO A 80 3.30 17.53 -10.16
C PRO A 80 2.83 16.51 -11.23
N LYS A 81 3.76 15.84 -11.92
CA LYS A 81 3.43 14.74 -12.85
C LYS A 81 2.71 13.56 -12.17
N PHE A 82 3.06 13.27 -10.92
CA PHE A 82 2.39 12.21 -10.15
C PHE A 82 0.97 12.64 -9.75
N CYS A 83 0.79 13.90 -9.37
CA CYS A 83 -0.52 14.49 -9.09
C CYS A 83 -1.48 14.36 -10.28
N ALA A 84 -1.00 14.64 -11.50
CA ALA A 84 -1.81 14.48 -12.72
C ALA A 84 -2.33 13.04 -12.89
N THR A 85 -1.47 12.05 -12.70
CA THR A 85 -1.83 10.63 -12.77
C THR A 85 -2.78 10.23 -11.65
N TYR A 86 -2.55 10.72 -10.43
CA TYR A 86 -3.37 10.41 -9.27
C TYR A 86 -4.79 10.97 -9.40
N VAL A 87 -4.92 12.24 -9.83
CA VAL A 87 -6.22 12.88 -10.08
C VAL A 87 -6.95 12.25 -11.27
N ASN A 88 -6.25 11.84 -12.33
CA ASN A 88 -6.90 11.13 -13.44
C ASN A 88 -7.57 9.83 -12.96
N ALA A 89 -6.96 9.12 -12.02
CA ALA A 89 -7.57 7.94 -11.39
C ALA A 89 -8.64 8.31 -10.35
N ASN A 90 -8.47 9.42 -9.64
CA ASN A 90 -9.33 9.89 -8.55
C ASN A 90 -9.79 11.34 -8.82
N PRO A 91 -10.70 11.56 -9.78
CA PRO A 91 -11.05 12.91 -10.22
C PRO A 91 -11.57 13.76 -9.06
N GLY A 92 -12.35 13.18 -8.13
CA GLY A 92 -12.88 13.84 -6.93
C GLY A 92 -11.85 14.55 -6.04
N GLU A 93 -10.56 14.19 -6.14
CA GLU A 93 -9.51 14.76 -5.29
C GLU A 93 -8.73 15.93 -5.93
N TYR A 94 -9.12 16.40 -7.11
CA TYR A 94 -8.40 17.47 -7.82
C TYR A 94 -8.14 18.70 -6.95
N GLU A 95 -9.18 19.24 -6.29
CA GLU A 95 -9.05 20.46 -5.48
C GLU A 95 -8.14 20.25 -4.27
N ALA A 96 -8.26 19.09 -3.61
CA ALA A 96 -7.40 18.73 -2.49
C ALA A 96 -5.92 18.62 -2.92
N VAL A 97 -5.65 18.03 -4.09
CA VAL A 97 -4.28 17.90 -4.62
C VAL A 97 -3.72 19.26 -5.05
N CYS A 98 -4.53 20.12 -5.66
CA CYS A 98 -4.13 21.50 -6.00
C CYS A 98 -3.84 22.37 -4.76
N ALA A 99 -4.51 22.10 -3.63
CA ALA A 99 -4.23 22.80 -2.38
C ALA A 99 -2.90 22.35 -1.72
N ILE A 100 -2.44 21.14 -2.03
CA ILE A 100 -1.22 20.55 -1.44
C ILE A 100 0.02 20.78 -2.31
N ASN A 101 -0.16 20.98 -3.62
CA ASN A 101 0.92 21.15 -4.58
C ASN A 101 0.63 22.31 -5.54
N GLU A 102 1.23 23.47 -5.24
CA GLU A 102 1.06 24.69 -6.02
C GLU A 102 1.69 24.58 -7.42
N ASP A 103 2.82 23.87 -7.56
CA ASP A 103 3.46 23.61 -8.86
C ASP A 103 2.53 22.80 -9.76
N PHE A 104 1.83 21.80 -9.22
CA PHE A 104 0.82 21.04 -9.97
C PHE A 104 -0.33 21.95 -10.42
N LYS A 105 -0.81 22.83 -9.53
CA LYS A 105 -1.86 23.79 -9.86
C LYS A 105 -1.43 24.74 -10.98
N HIS A 106 -0.17 25.16 -10.98
CA HIS A 106 0.39 26.08 -11.96
C HIS A 106 0.68 25.38 -13.30
N ASP A 107 1.36 24.24 -13.27
CA ASP A 107 1.78 23.48 -14.47
C ASP A 107 0.60 22.81 -15.19
N TYR A 108 -0.44 22.42 -14.44
CA TYR A 108 -1.65 21.79 -14.97
C TYR A 108 -2.85 22.73 -14.92
N ALA A 109 -2.59 24.04 -14.97
CA ALA A 109 -3.62 25.07 -15.01
C ALA A 109 -4.57 24.85 -16.22
N TYR A 110 -5.75 24.35 -15.87
CA TYR A 110 -7.07 24.63 -16.45
C TYR A 110 -7.61 23.97 -17.74
N SER A 111 -6.86 23.33 -18.64
CA SER A 111 -7.51 22.98 -19.94
C SER A 111 -8.09 21.56 -20.07
N GLU A 112 -7.40 20.49 -19.65
CA GLU A 112 -7.86 19.11 -19.91
C GLU A 112 -8.35 18.34 -18.67
N ILE A 113 -7.60 18.37 -17.57
CA ILE A 113 -7.93 17.60 -16.36
C ILE A 113 -9.20 18.15 -15.70
N LYS A 114 -9.33 19.49 -15.63
CA LYS A 114 -10.54 20.14 -15.13
C LYS A 114 -11.77 19.86 -16.00
N ARG A 115 -11.59 19.74 -17.32
CA ARG A 115 -12.68 19.42 -18.26
C ARG A 115 -13.21 18.01 -18.04
N LYS A 116 -12.31 17.02 -17.86
CA LYS A 116 -12.68 15.65 -17.47
C LYS A 116 -13.36 15.59 -16.09
N TYR A 117 -12.91 16.41 -15.14
CA TYR A 117 -13.52 16.53 -13.82
C TYR A 117 -14.98 17.00 -13.89
N ILE A 118 -15.24 18.11 -14.58
CA ILE A 118 -16.59 18.69 -14.72
C ILE A 118 -17.53 17.75 -15.50
N LEU A 119 -17.02 17.03 -16.50
CA LEU A 119 -17.83 16.10 -17.29
C LEU A 119 -18.23 14.86 -16.50
N LYS A 120 -17.35 14.36 -15.61
CA LYS A 120 -17.65 13.18 -14.81
C LYS A 120 -18.60 13.48 -13.65
N SER A 121 -18.43 14.62 -12.96
CA SER A 121 -19.34 15.02 -11.88
C SER A 121 -20.78 15.26 -12.36
N LYS A 122 -20.96 15.67 -13.62
CA LYS A 122 -22.27 15.85 -14.25
C LYS A 122 -22.94 14.56 -14.77
N MET A 123 -22.21 13.45 -14.83
CA MET A 123 -22.77 12.14 -15.20
C MET A 123 -23.25 11.33 -14.00
N ASP A 124 -22.76 11.68 -12.80
CA ASP A 124 -23.08 10.99 -11.55
C ASP A 124 -24.20 11.70 -10.75
N GLU A 125 -24.77 12.80 -11.26
CA GLU A 125 -26.01 13.47 -10.82
C GLU A 125 -27.20 13.06 -11.69
#